data_AF-M2NGM3-F1
#
_entry.id   AF-M2NGM3-F1
#
_cell.length_a   1.000
_cell.length_b   1.000
_cell.length_c   1.000
_cell.angle_alpha   90.00
_cell.angle_beta   90.00
_cell.angle_gamma   90.00
#
_symmetry.space_group_name_H-M   'P 1'
#
loop_
_entity.id
_entity.type
_entity.pdbx_description
1 polymer ?
#
loop_
_entity_poly.entity_id
_entity_poly.type
_entity_poly.pdbx_seq_one_letter_code
_entity_poly.pdbx_strand_id
1 'polypeptide(L)'
;MEKDAAVRFGPGGQYSSGSSPEHRRECPKWLQRGYCLDGEACKFWHGRQSSVNDRSSGQTKRHYSVDKLREIGLSCSTRLPPASAVQAMFLYELQRDVEVQQLFDYEMFRLARNEDAVNNTETRLDAVEAELKALNQVVTSREDEERIATSKARFDTQQAKLEDCKADLQANQNSITGLSAEVKKLQDAAAAEKEQPVKESEPEASTTTMRSEIDTLFDERDAMLDLIANGQARIEKLEDLVRQLTLQHATTASSTSGSSPKTKSVSPAQTQRIPLQTPNGQHVELAVPKGTGLTANGIAAARKENKLPPHLRAFTPGEQWAA
;
A
#
# COMPACT_ATOMS: atom_id res chain seq x y z
N MET A 1 18.35 3.51 47.10
CA MET A 1 19.32 3.02 48.10
C MET A 1 20.15 2.00 47.35
N GLU A 2 21.43 2.13 47.04
CA GLU A 2 22.59 2.96 47.44
C GLU A 2 23.41 3.18 46.15
N LYS A 3 23.58 4.41 45.65
CA LYS A 3 24.78 5.27 45.76
C LYS A 3 26.13 4.60 45.45
N ASP A 4 26.59 4.90 44.24
CA ASP A 4 27.96 4.84 43.73
C ASP A 4 29.00 5.48 44.67
N ALA A 5 30.19 4.86 44.73
CA ALA A 5 31.40 5.49 45.24
C ALA A 5 32.57 5.24 44.28
N ALA A 6 32.72 6.15 43.33
CA ALA A 6 33.92 6.30 42.51
C ALA A 6 35.07 6.87 43.35
N VAL A 7 36.19 6.16 43.41
CA VAL A 7 37.44 6.64 44.02
C VAL A 7 38.18 7.51 43.01
N ARG A 8 38.13 8.82 43.21
CA ARG A 8 39.01 9.80 42.54
C ARG A 8 40.32 9.91 43.30
N PHE A 9 41.43 9.59 42.64
CA PHE A 9 42.76 10.01 43.06
C PHE A 9 42.94 11.51 42.80
N GLY A 10 43.29 12.25 43.85
CA GLY A 10 43.74 13.64 43.78
C GLY A 10 45.12 13.77 44.44
N PRO A 11 46.12 14.38 43.77
CA PRO A 11 47.45 14.60 44.34
C PRO A 11 47.49 15.96 45.05
N GLY A 12 48.19 16.07 46.18
CA GLY A 12 48.47 17.38 46.77
C GLY A 12 48.59 17.39 48.29
N GLY A 13 49.61 16.72 48.83
CA GLY A 13 50.03 16.92 50.22
C GLY A 13 50.96 18.13 50.30
N GLN A 14 50.40 19.29 50.61
CA GLN A 14 51.15 20.51 50.92
C GLN A 14 51.91 20.36 52.23
N TYR A 15 53.19 20.74 52.19
CA TYR A 15 54.04 20.96 53.35
C TYR A 15 53.47 22.11 54.18
N SER A 16 52.96 21.81 55.37
CA SER A 16 52.74 22.82 56.41
C SER A 16 53.87 22.72 57.43
N SER A 17 54.82 23.63 57.26
CA SER A 17 55.78 24.07 58.25
C SER A 17 55.07 24.84 59.36
N GLY A 18 55.48 24.60 60.61
CA GLY A 18 55.25 25.55 61.70
C GLY A 18 54.47 25.02 62.88
N SER A 19 55.16 24.33 63.79
CA SER A 19 54.96 24.50 65.22
C SER A 19 56.05 23.74 65.97
N SER A 20 57.06 24.48 66.43
CA SER A 20 57.88 24.07 67.56
C SER A 20 57.06 24.28 68.83
N PRO A 21 56.90 23.23 69.65
CA PRO A 21 56.99 23.40 71.08
C PRO A 21 58.25 22.66 71.55
N GLU A 22 59.09 23.38 72.29
CA GLU A 22 60.19 22.84 73.08
C GLU A 22 59.65 21.77 74.03
N HIS A 23 59.66 20.52 73.58
CA HIS A 23 59.65 19.36 74.45
C HIS A 23 60.90 18.57 74.08
N ARG A 24 61.94 18.71 74.91
CA ARG A 24 63.05 17.77 74.95
C ARG A 24 62.45 16.41 75.29
N ARG A 25 62.08 15.67 74.26
CA ARG A 25 61.74 14.27 74.43
C ARG A 25 63.06 13.57 74.77
N GLU A 26 63.12 13.01 75.97
CA GLU A 26 64.26 12.20 76.38
C GLU A 26 64.19 10.85 75.67
N CYS A 27 65.35 10.31 75.26
CA CYS A 27 65.39 9.02 74.56
C CYS A 27 64.76 7.94 75.45
N PRO A 28 63.69 7.23 75.03
CA PRO A 28 63.00 6.24 75.86
C PRO A 28 63.95 5.11 76.31
N LYS A 29 64.88 4.74 75.44
CA LYS A 29 65.90 3.73 75.73
C LYS A 29 66.94 4.20 76.76
N TRP A 30 67.18 5.52 76.84
CA TRP A 30 68.09 6.12 77.83
C TRP A 30 67.46 6.15 79.23
N LEU A 31 66.19 6.56 79.33
CA LEU A 31 65.44 6.54 80.59
C LEU A 31 65.41 5.14 81.23
N GLN A 32 65.32 4.09 80.41
CA GLN A 32 65.28 2.72 80.89
C GLN A 32 66.65 2.10 81.23
N ARG A 33 67.72 2.49 80.53
CA ARG A 33 69.02 1.77 80.60
C ARG A 33 70.20 2.63 81.04
N GLY A 34 70.07 3.95 81.04
CA GLY A 34 71.16 4.90 81.26
C GLY A 34 72.16 5.03 80.09
N TYR A 35 71.96 4.32 78.97
CA TYR A 35 72.77 4.43 77.75
C TYR A 35 71.94 4.12 76.49
N CYS A 36 72.35 4.65 75.32
CA CYS A 36 71.71 4.41 74.03
C CYS A 36 72.71 3.85 73.02
N LEU A 37 72.37 2.72 72.38
CA LEU A 37 73.23 2.01 71.42
C LEU A 37 73.00 2.46 69.97
N ASP A 38 71.93 3.20 69.70
CA ASP A 38 71.51 3.59 68.33
C ASP A 38 72.31 4.80 67.78
N GLY A 39 73.39 5.18 68.46
CA GLY A 39 74.43 6.10 67.97
C GLY A 39 73.88 7.37 67.31
N GLU A 40 74.14 7.49 66.00
CA GLU A 40 73.82 8.69 65.21
C GLU A 40 72.32 9.02 65.12
N ALA A 41 71.45 8.00 65.20
CA ALA A 41 70.01 8.18 65.08
C ALA A 41 69.41 8.95 66.28
N CYS A 42 70.10 8.97 67.44
CA CYS A 42 69.64 9.65 68.65
C CYS A 42 70.44 10.92 69.01
N LYS A 43 71.37 11.38 68.15
CA LYS A 43 72.25 12.54 68.42
C LYS A 43 71.50 13.81 68.80
N PHE A 44 70.29 14.02 68.29
CA PHE A 44 69.46 15.19 68.59
C PHE A 44 68.76 15.15 69.96
N TRP A 45 68.72 13.98 70.61
CA TRP A 45 67.97 13.74 71.86
C TRP A 45 68.88 13.68 73.09
N HIS A 46 70.18 13.46 72.88
CA HIS A 46 71.20 13.52 73.92
C HIS A 46 71.88 14.90 73.86
N GLY A 47 71.38 15.85 74.64
CA GLY A 47 71.91 17.22 74.63
C GLY A 47 73.39 17.25 75.00
N ARG A 48 74.29 17.44 74.00
CA ARG A 48 75.76 17.64 74.13
C ARG A 48 76.51 16.75 75.15
N GLN A 49 75.90 15.67 75.60
CA GLN A 49 76.50 14.68 76.47
C GLN A 49 76.88 13.51 75.58
N SER A 50 78.18 13.34 75.45
CA SER A 50 78.86 12.32 74.65
C SER A 50 78.17 10.97 74.81
N SER A 51 77.89 10.32 73.68
CA SER A 51 77.43 8.94 73.68
C SER A 51 78.41 8.10 74.52
N VAL A 52 77.88 7.23 75.37
CA VAL A 52 78.66 6.31 76.23
C VAL A 52 79.42 5.25 75.39
N ASN A 53 79.35 5.35 74.06
CA ASN A 53 80.21 4.64 73.12
C ASN A 53 81.46 5.41 72.71
N ASP A 54 81.71 6.60 73.27
CA ASP A 54 83.06 7.17 73.31
C ASP A 54 83.89 6.46 74.40
N ARG A 55 83.93 5.12 74.31
CA ARG A 55 85.09 4.35 74.75
C ARG A 55 86.20 4.61 73.75
N SER A 56 86.70 5.83 73.75
CA SER A 56 88.13 6.10 73.67
C SER A 56 88.79 5.53 74.93
N SER A 57 88.61 4.21 75.15
CA SER A 57 89.70 3.40 75.70
C SER A 57 90.89 3.76 74.84
N GLY A 58 92.00 4.16 75.45
CA GLY A 58 93.27 4.35 74.76
C GLY A 58 93.60 3.11 73.94
N GLN A 59 93.09 3.05 72.72
CA GLN A 59 93.63 2.26 71.65
C GLN A 59 94.94 2.97 71.34
N THR A 60 95.97 2.67 72.13
CA THR A 60 97.28 2.41 71.55
C THR A 60 96.97 1.70 70.23
N LYS A 61 97.27 2.34 69.09
CA LYS A 61 97.23 1.66 67.78
C LYS A 61 97.76 0.27 68.06
N ARG A 62 96.89 -0.74 68.06
CA ARG A 62 97.35 -2.11 68.29
C ARG A 62 98.11 -2.39 67.03
N HIS A 63 99.42 -2.11 67.09
CA HIS A 63 100.34 -2.47 66.05
C HIS A 63 100.30 -4.00 66.06
N TYR A 64 99.46 -4.54 65.20
CA TYR A 64 99.51 -5.95 64.88
C TYR A 64 100.91 -6.18 64.34
N SER A 65 101.68 -7.08 64.97
CA SER A 65 102.92 -7.55 64.36
C SER A 65 102.60 -8.17 63.01
N VAL A 66 103.56 -8.14 62.09
CA VAL A 66 103.43 -8.76 60.77
C VAL A 66 102.97 -10.22 60.89
N ASP A 67 103.45 -10.93 61.91
CA ASP A 67 103.06 -12.31 62.19
C ASP A 67 101.59 -12.44 62.61
N LYS A 68 101.09 -11.50 63.42
CA LYS A 68 99.68 -11.50 63.86
C LYS A 68 98.72 -11.15 62.71
N LEU A 69 99.14 -10.29 61.77
CA LEU A 69 98.38 -10.05 60.55
C LEU A 69 98.39 -11.26 59.61
N ARG A 70 99.52 -11.98 59.51
CA ARG A 70 99.63 -13.21 58.72
C ARG A 70 98.75 -14.33 59.29
N GLU A 71 98.74 -14.50 60.60
CA GLU A 71 97.88 -15.46 61.32
C GLU A 71 96.39 -15.15 61.12
N ILE A 72 96.00 -13.87 61.24
CA ILE A 72 94.63 -13.44 60.93
C ILE A 72 94.31 -13.69 59.45
N GLY A 73 95.23 -13.39 58.53
CA GLY A 73 95.07 -13.65 57.10
C GLY A 73 94.83 -15.14 56.78
N LEU A 74 95.60 -16.04 57.40
CA LEU A 74 95.43 -17.49 57.28
C LEU A 74 94.11 -17.98 57.90
N SER A 75 93.74 -17.46 59.08
CA SER A 75 92.46 -17.75 59.73
C SER A 75 91.26 -17.24 58.92
N CYS A 76 91.43 -16.15 58.16
CA CYS A 76 90.38 -15.59 57.31
C CYS A 76 90.31 -16.31 55.96
N SER A 77 91.44 -16.75 55.38
CA SER A 77 91.44 -17.48 54.11
C SER A 77 90.71 -18.81 54.18
N THR A 78 90.66 -19.46 55.35
CA THR A 78 89.88 -20.69 55.56
C THR A 78 88.40 -20.44 55.88
N ARG A 79 88.00 -19.18 56.10
CA ARG A 79 86.62 -18.78 56.43
C ARG A 79 85.90 -18.13 55.26
N LEU A 80 86.65 -17.59 54.30
CA LEU A 80 86.09 -17.04 53.07
C LEU A 80 85.84 -18.18 52.08
N PRO A 81 84.68 -18.21 51.40
CA PRO A 81 84.48 -19.13 50.30
C PRO A 81 85.60 -18.93 49.27
N PRO A 82 86.09 -19.99 48.61
CA PRO A 82 87.11 -19.85 47.59
C PRO A 82 86.60 -18.89 46.51
N ALA A 83 87.52 -18.09 45.93
CA ALA A 83 87.15 -17.10 44.92
C ALA A 83 86.34 -17.70 43.75
N SER A 84 86.57 -18.99 43.43
CA SER A 84 85.79 -19.75 42.46
C SER A 84 84.32 -19.92 42.83
N ALA A 85 83.98 -20.09 44.11
CA ALA A 85 82.60 -20.19 44.56
C ALA A 85 81.89 -18.84 44.46
N VAL A 86 82.56 -17.74 44.80
CA VAL A 86 82.02 -16.38 44.64
C VAL A 86 81.81 -16.03 43.17
N GLN A 87 82.77 -16.38 42.31
CA GLN A 87 82.66 -16.20 40.85
C GLN A 87 81.51 -17.02 40.25
N ALA A 88 81.34 -18.28 40.67
CA ALA A 88 80.23 -19.13 40.24
C ALA A 88 78.88 -18.57 40.70
N MET A 89 78.80 -18.05 41.91
CA MET A 89 77.60 -17.39 42.43
C MET A 89 77.25 -16.13 41.63
N PHE A 90 78.25 -15.31 41.29
CA PHE A 90 78.04 -14.12 40.46
C PHE A 90 77.53 -14.47 39.05
N LEU A 91 78.12 -15.49 38.41
CA LEU A 91 77.66 -15.97 37.11
C LEU A 91 76.24 -16.56 37.19
N TYR A 92 75.91 -17.26 38.28
CA TYR A 92 74.58 -17.77 38.52
C TYR A 92 73.54 -16.64 38.65
N GLU A 93 73.84 -15.58 39.42
CA GLU A 93 72.90 -14.46 39.56
C GLU A 93 72.73 -13.71 38.22
N LEU A 94 73.81 -13.54 37.43
CA LEU A 94 73.68 -12.97 36.09
C LEU A 94 72.80 -13.82 35.17
N GLN A 95 72.97 -15.14 35.18
CA GLN A 95 72.14 -16.05 34.39
C GLN A 95 70.68 -16.00 34.87
N ARG A 96 70.48 -16.04 36.18
CA ARG A 96 69.16 -15.96 36.81
C ARG A 96 68.45 -14.66 36.45
N ASP A 97 69.13 -13.53 36.46
CA ASP A 97 68.54 -12.24 36.07
C ASP A 97 68.08 -12.25 34.60
N VAL A 98 68.87 -12.85 33.71
CA VAL A 98 68.49 -13.00 32.29
C VAL A 98 67.29 -13.93 32.13
N GLU A 99 67.26 -15.07 32.82
CA GLU A 99 66.13 -16.01 32.77
C GLU A 99 64.85 -15.39 33.35
N VAL A 100 64.95 -14.64 34.45
CA VAL A 100 63.82 -13.90 35.04
C VAL A 100 63.31 -12.84 34.05
N GLN A 101 64.20 -12.10 33.39
CA GLN A 101 63.79 -11.12 32.39
C GLN A 101 63.10 -11.78 31.20
N GLN A 102 63.60 -12.92 30.71
CA GLN A 102 62.95 -13.67 29.63
C GLN A 102 61.55 -14.15 30.00
N LEU A 103 61.38 -14.66 31.23
CA LEU A 103 60.05 -15.05 31.73
C LEU A 103 59.11 -13.85 31.85
N PHE A 104 59.62 -12.72 32.33
CA PHE A 104 58.84 -11.48 32.43
C PHE A 104 58.39 -10.99 31.04
N ASP A 105 59.32 -10.91 30.08
CA ASP A 105 59.02 -10.48 28.72
C ASP A 105 58.00 -11.42 28.06
N TYR A 106 58.17 -12.73 28.21
CA TYR A 106 57.24 -13.73 27.72
C TYR A 106 55.83 -13.52 28.29
N GLU A 107 55.70 -13.34 29.60
CA GLU A 107 54.41 -13.11 30.25
C GLU A 107 53.78 -11.79 29.81
N MET A 108 54.57 -10.72 29.65
CA MET A 108 54.08 -9.45 29.13
C MET A 108 53.53 -9.58 27.70
N PHE A 109 54.25 -10.28 26.81
CA PHE A 109 53.75 -10.53 25.45
C PHE A 109 52.50 -11.43 25.44
N ARG A 110 52.46 -12.43 26.31
CA ARG A 110 51.30 -13.31 26.45
C ARG A 110 50.07 -12.54 26.94
N LEU A 111 50.24 -11.66 27.93
CA LEU A 111 49.18 -10.79 28.46
C LEU A 111 48.68 -9.83 27.39
N ALA A 112 49.58 -9.11 26.70
CA ALA A 112 49.20 -8.19 25.62
C ALA A 112 48.42 -8.91 24.52
N ARG A 113 48.86 -10.10 24.09
CA ARG A 113 48.15 -10.90 23.09
C ARG A 113 46.77 -11.36 23.57
N ASN A 114 46.64 -11.69 24.84
CA ASN A 114 45.35 -12.06 25.42
C ASN A 114 44.42 -10.85 25.53
N GLU A 115 44.93 -9.68 25.91
CA GLU A 115 44.16 -8.42 25.91
C GLU A 115 43.65 -8.09 24.51
N ASP A 116 44.49 -8.19 23.48
CA ASP A 116 44.08 -8.00 22.09
C ASP A 116 42.98 -8.99 21.66
N ALA A 117 43.11 -10.25 22.08
CA ALA A 117 42.09 -11.28 21.80
C ALA A 117 40.77 -10.97 22.50
N VAL A 118 40.81 -10.56 23.77
CA VAL A 118 39.62 -10.18 24.56
C VAL A 118 38.95 -8.96 23.93
N ASN A 119 39.70 -7.91 23.61
CA ASN A 119 39.18 -6.71 22.95
C ASN A 119 38.52 -7.05 21.62
N ASN A 120 39.13 -7.93 20.81
CA ASN A 120 38.52 -8.39 19.56
C ASN A 120 37.21 -9.14 19.82
N THR A 121 37.18 -10.05 20.80
CA THR A 121 35.93 -10.75 21.15
C THR A 121 34.85 -9.80 21.67
N GLU A 122 35.20 -8.79 22.45
CA GLU A 122 34.28 -7.77 22.94
C GLU A 122 33.69 -6.96 21.78
N THR A 123 34.51 -6.46 20.86
CA THR A 123 34.00 -5.75 19.67
C THR A 123 33.08 -6.61 18.81
N ARG A 124 33.36 -7.92 18.70
CA ARG A 124 32.50 -8.87 17.99
C ARG A 124 31.18 -9.11 18.73
N LEU A 125 31.21 -9.20 20.06
CA LEU A 125 30.02 -9.34 20.88
C LEU A 125 29.14 -8.08 20.75
N ASP A 126 29.72 -6.89 20.87
CA ASP A 126 29.00 -5.62 20.69
C ASP A 126 28.33 -5.53 19.32
N ALA A 127 29.03 -5.96 18.26
CA ALA A 127 28.47 -6.01 16.91
C ALA A 127 27.27 -6.97 16.82
N VAL A 128 27.39 -8.17 17.38
CA VAL A 128 26.28 -9.15 17.42
C VAL A 128 25.11 -8.65 18.25
N GLU A 129 25.36 -8.00 19.39
CA GLU A 129 24.31 -7.40 20.22
C GLU A 129 23.58 -6.27 19.48
N ALA A 130 24.32 -5.44 18.74
CA ALA A 130 23.72 -4.40 17.90
C ALA A 130 22.85 -4.99 16.78
N GLU A 131 23.33 -6.05 16.12
CA GLU A 131 22.55 -6.78 15.11
C GLU A 131 21.29 -7.42 15.70
N LEU A 132 21.39 -8.07 16.86
CA LEU A 132 20.23 -8.64 17.55
C LEU A 132 19.21 -7.58 17.94
N LYS A 133 19.67 -6.41 18.40
CA LYS A 133 18.78 -5.29 18.73
C LYS A 133 18.08 -4.74 17.48
N ALA A 134 18.80 -4.61 16.37
CA ALA A 134 18.24 -4.18 15.10
C ALA A 134 17.22 -5.20 14.57
N LEU A 135 17.54 -6.49 14.62
CA LEU A 135 16.63 -7.56 14.22
C LEU A 135 15.37 -7.58 15.09
N ASN A 136 15.52 -7.44 16.41
CA ASN A 136 14.38 -7.38 17.31
C ASN A 136 13.50 -6.16 17.02
N GLN A 137 14.08 -5.01 16.66
CA GLN A 137 13.31 -3.83 16.25
C GLN A 137 12.53 -4.06 14.95
N VAL A 138 13.08 -4.82 13.99
CA VAL A 138 12.37 -5.19 12.75
C VAL A 138 11.26 -6.18 13.03
N VAL A 139 11.52 -7.22 13.85
CA VAL A 139 10.52 -8.23 14.22
C VAL A 139 9.38 -7.62 15.04
N THR A 140 9.69 -6.71 15.96
CA THR A 140 8.69 -5.96 16.73
C THR A 140 8.20 -4.71 16.00
N SER A 141 8.59 -4.53 14.73
CA SER A 141 8.08 -3.42 13.95
C SER A 141 6.59 -3.61 13.79
N ARG A 142 5.86 -2.65 14.36
CA ARG A 142 4.41 -2.62 14.38
C ARG A 142 3.82 -2.67 12.96
N GLU A 143 4.57 -2.23 11.96
CA GLU A 143 4.16 -2.26 10.56
C GLU A 143 3.94 -3.68 10.04
N ASP A 144 4.82 -4.63 10.36
CA ASP A 144 4.65 -6.01 9.92
C ASP A 144 3.52 -6.71 10.67
N GLU A 145 3.36 -6.44 11.96
CA GLU A 145 2.20 -6.92 12.73
C GLU A 145 0.88 -6.37 12.18
N GLU A 146 0.82 -5.07 11.87
CA GLU A 146 -0.36 -4.43 11.26
C GLU A 146 -0.64 -4.97 9.86
N ARG A 147 0.39 -5.24 9.05
CA ARG A 147 0.25 -5.88 7.74
C ARG A 147 -0.27 -7.30 7.86
N ILE A 148 0.25 -8.10 8.79
CA ILE A 148 -0.21 -9.47 9.05
C ILE A 148 -1.66 -9.44 9.52
N ALA A 149 -2.01 -8.56 10.47
CA ALA A 149 -3.38 -8.42 10.96
C ALA A 149 -4.35 -8.00 9.84
N THR A 150 -3.96 -7.04 9.00
CA THR A 150 -4.76 -6.60 7.85
C THR A 150 -4.93 -7.72 6.82
N SER A 151 -3.86 -8.44 6.53
CA SER A 151 -3.89 -9.60 5.62
C SER A 151 -4.84 -10.67 6.15
N LYS A 152 -4.73 -11.01 7.44
CA LYS A 152 -5.61 -11.97 8.11
C LYS A 152 -7.09 -11.57 8.02
N ALA A 153 -7.42 -10.31 8.34
CA ALA A 153 -8.79 -9.82 8.24
C ALA A 153 -9.35 -9.90 6.81
N ARG A 154 -8.52 -9.64 5.79
CA ARG A 154 -8.91 -9.82 4.39
C ARG A 154 -9.15 -11.28 4.04
N PHE A 155 -8.29 -12.20 4.51
CA PHE A 155 -8.48 -13.63 4.34
C PHE A 155 -9.78 -14.12 4.99
N ASP A 156 -10.04 -13.72 6.23
CA ASP A 156 -11.28 -14.09 6.94
C ASP A 156 -12.52 -13.58 6.18
N THR A 157 -12.46 -12.36 5.65
CA THR A 157 -13.54 -11.78 4.82
C THR A 157 -13.73 -12.56 3.52
N GLN A 158 -12.64 -12.96 2.85
CA GLN A 158 -12.72 -13.77 1.63
C GLN A 158 -13.25 -15.18 1.91
N GLN A 159 -12.86 -15.77 3.04
CA GLN A 159 -13.36 -17.07 3.47
C GLN A 159 -14.86 -17.04 3.77
N ALA A 160 -15.35 -16.00 4.44
CA ALA A 160 -16.79 -15.80 4.65
C ALA A 160 -17.54 -15.72 3.31
N LYS A 161 -17.05 -14.94 2.35
CA LYS A 161 -17.64 -14.84 1.00
C LYS A 161 -17.65 -16.18 0.24
N LEU A 162 -16.62 -17.01 0.44
CA LEU A 162 -16.57 -18.34 -0.18
C LEU A 162 -17.60 -19.29 0.44
N GLU A 163 -17.78 -19.26 1.75
CA GLU A 163 -18.83 -20.07 2.40
C GLU A 163 -20.24 -19.59 2.02
N ASP A 164 -20.47 -18.28 1.89
CA ASP A 164 -21.74 -17.74 1.39
C ASP A 164 -22.02 -18.21 -0.04
N CYS A 165 -21.05 -18.09 -0.95
CA CYS A 165 -21.17 -18.55 -2.33
C CYS A 165 -21.43 -20.07 -2.42
N LYS A 166 -20.79 -20.84 -1.54
CA LYS A 166 -21.02 -22.28 -1.44
C LYS A 166 -22.44 -22.60 -0.95
N ALA A 167 -22.97 -21.84 0.01
CA ALA A 167 -24.35 -21.99 0.46
C ALA A 167 -25.34 -21.66 -0.67
N ASP A 168 -25.10 -20.59 -1.42
CA ASP A 168 -25.92 -20.20 -2.58
C ASP A 168 -25.88 -21.27 -3.68
N LEU A 169 -24.70 -21.84 -3.97
CA LEU A 169 -24.57 -22.95 -4.92
C LEU A 169 -25.36 -24.17 -4.47
N GLN A 170 -25.34 -24.49 -3.18
CA GLN A 170 -26.12 -25.60 -2.63
C GLN A 170 -27.62 -25.33 -2.72
N ALA A 171 -28.07 -24.10 -2.45
CA ALA A 171 -29.46 -23.71 -2.60
C ALA A 171 -29.94 -23.81 -4.06
N ASN A 172 -29.13 -23.31 -5.01
CA ASN A 172 -29.40 -23.43 -6.43
C ASN A 172 -29.43 -24.88 -6.89
N GLN A 173 -28.49 -25.71 -6.41
CA GLN A 173 -28.49 -27.15 -6.70
C GLN A 173 -29.79 -27.81 -6.23
N ASN A 174 -30.29 -27.48 -5.04
CA ASN A 174 -31.56 -27.98 -4.52
C ASN A 174 -32.76 -27.48 -5.34
N SER A 175 -32.72 -26.24 -5.84
CA SER A 175 -33.77 -25.72 -6.72
C SER A 175 -33.78 -26.42 -8.07
N ILE A 176 -32.60 -26.70 -8.65
CA ILE A 176 -32.47 -27.42 -9.92
C ILE A 176 -33.00 -28.85 -9.78
N THR A 177 -32.66 -29.55 -8.69
CA THR A 177 -33.19 -30.91 -8.47
C THR A 177 -34.69 -30.91 -8.25
N GLY A 178 -35.23 -29.92 -7.54
CA GLY A 178 -36.68 -29.72 -7.38
C GLY A 178 -37.40 -29.49 -8.72
N LEU A 179 -36.93 -28.53 -9.52
CA LEU A 179 -37.48 -28.24 -10.84
C LEU A 179 -37.35 -29.43 -11.79
N SER A 180 -36.23 -30.15 -11.74
CA SER A 180 -36.05 -31.37 -12.55
C SER A 180 -37.07 -32.46 -12.20
N ALA A 181 -37.37 -32.63 -10.91
CA ALA A 181 -38.41 -33.56 -10.47
C ALA A 181 -39.82 -33.11 -10.92
N GLU A 182 -40.10 -31.81 -10.91
CA GLU A 182 -41.38 -31.25 -11.35
C GLU A 182 -41.56 -31.36 -12.87
N VAL A 183 -40.52 -31.06 -13.66
CA VAL A 183 -40.51 -31.28 -15.11
C VAL A 183 -40.77 -32.76 -15.43
N LYS A 184 -40.15 -33.68 -14.69
CA LYS A 184 -40.41 -35.11 -14.87
C LYS A 184 -41.86 -35.48 -14.57
N LYS A 185 -42.45 -34.98 -13.49
CA LYS A 185 -43.87 -35.18 -13.18
C LYS A 185 -44.79 -34.65 -14.28
N LEU A 186 -44.50 -33.47 -14.81
CA LEU A 186 -45.27 -32.87 -15.91
C LEU A 186 -45.14 -33.69 -17.21
N GLN A 187 -43.95 -34.21 -17.50
CA GLN A 187 -43.74 -35.12 -18.64
C GLN A 187 -44.52 -36.42 -18.47
N ASP A 188 -44.47 -37.03 -17.29
CA ASP A 188 -45.21 -38.26 -16.98
C ASP A 188 -46.73 -38.03 -17.06
N ALA A 189 -47.22 -36.88 -16.56
CA ALA A 189 -48.63 -36.50 -16.65
C ALA A 189 -49.08 -36.25 -18.10
N ALA A 190 -48.27 -35.53 -18.90
CA ALA A 190 -48.56 -35.30 -20.32
C ALA A 190 -48.53 -36.60 -21.14
N ALA A 191 -47.68 -37.56 -20.78
CA ALA A 191 -47.69 -38.90 -21.38
C ALA A 191 -48.99 -39.65 -21.04
N ALA A 192 -49.46 -39.58 -19.79
CA ALA A 192 -50.72 -40.19 -19.38
C ALA A 192 -51.96 -39.51 -20.02
N GLU A 193 -51.91 -38.20 -20.25
CA GLU A 193 -53.00 -37.45 -20.90
C GLU A 193 -53.11 -37.77 -22.40
N LYS A 194 -51.98 -38.08 -23.08
CA LYS A 194 -51.99 -38.58 -24.47
C LYS A 194 -52.59 -39.99 -24.61
N GLU A 195 -52.66 -40.77 -23.53
CA GLU A 195 -53.31 -42.09 -23.53
C GLU A 195 -54.82 -42.02 -23.26
N GLN A 196 -55.37 -40.83 -22.93
CA GLN A 196 -56.82 -40.63 -22.93
C GLN A 196 -57.32 -40.41 -24.37
N PRO A 197 -58.39 -41.12 -24.81
CA PRO A 197 -58.95 -40.91 -26.14
C PRO A 197 -59.57 -39.50 -26.20
N VAL A 198 -58.86 -38.59 -26.86
CA VAL A 198 -59.41 -37.31 -27.30
C VAL A 198 -60.62 -37.64 -28.17
N LYS A 199 -61.83 -37.27 -27.72
CA LYS A 199 -63.01 -37.26 -28.59
C LYS A 199 -62.78 -36.18 -29.63
N GLU A 200 -62.25 -36.59 -30.77
CA GLU A 200 -62.03 -35.79 -31.96
C GLU A 200 -63.39 -35.33 -32.49
N SER A 201 -63.84 -34.15 -32.07
CA SER A 201 -64.92 -33.43 -32.73
C SER A 201 -64.31 -32.58 -33.84
N GLU A 202 -64.56 -32.96 -35.09
CA GLU A 202 -64.14 -32.28 -36.33
C GLU A 202 -64.05 -30.74 -36.22
N PRO A 203 -62.86 -30.14 -36.42
CA PRO A 203 -62.74 -28.74 -36.79
C PRO A 203 -61.73 -28.50 -37.93
N GLU A 204 -61.32 -29.54 -38.66
CA GLU A 204 -60.24 -29.43 -39.66
C GLU A 204 -60.64 -28.59 -40.88
N ALA A 205 -61.91 -28.66 -41.30
CA ALA A 205 -62.40 -27.85 -42.41
C ALA A 205 -62.53 -26.36 -42.03
N SER A 206 -62.96 -26.05 -40.81
CA SER A 206 -63.16 -24.65 -40.38
C SER A 206 -61.85 -23.93 -40.10
N THR A 207 -60.86 -24.63 -39.54
CA THR A 207 -59.55 -24.06 -39.23
C THR A 207 -58.70 -23.82 -40.46
N THR A 208 -58.83 -24.67 -41.48
CA THR A 208 -58.17 -24.47 -42.79
C THR A 208 -58.78 -23.32 -43.57
N THR A 209 -60.11 -23.17 -43.57
CA THR A 209 -60.78 -22.00 -44.18
C THR A 209 -60.38 -20.69 -43.50
N MET A 210 -60.41 -20.63 -42.15
CA MET A 210 -59.97 -19.44 -41.41
C MET A 210 -58.51 -19.08 -41.69
N ARG A 211 -57.63 -20.07 -41.85
CA ARG A 211 -56.22 -19.82 -42.20
C ARG A 211 -56.09 -19.19 -43.59
N SER A 212 -56.82 -19.71 -44.59
CA SER A 212 -56.81 -19.12 -45.92
C SER A 212 -57.38 -17.70 -45.97
N GLU A 213 -58.43 -17.41 -45.19
CA GLU A 213 -58.98 -16.05 -45.07
C GLU A 213 -57.98 -15.10 -44.41
N ILE A 214 -57.28 -15.54 -43.35
CA ILE A 214 -56.23 -14.76 -42.69
C ILE A 214 -55.09 -14.43 -43.67
N ASP A 215 -54.63 -15.41 -44.45
CA ASP A 215 -53.57 -15.20 -45.45
C ASP A 215 -54.02 -14.19 -46.52
N THR A 216 -55.27 -14.29 -47.02
CA THR A 216 -55.81 -13.30 -47.96
C THR A 216 -55.91 -11.89 -47.36
N LEU A 217 -56.26 -11.77 -46.08
CA LEU A 217 -56.32 -10.47 -45.40
C LEU A 217 -54.93 -9.86 -45.22
N PHE A 218 -53.89 -10.68 -45.05
CA PHE A 218 -52.51 -10.19 -45.01
C PHE A 218 -52.05 -9.70 -46.38
N ASP A 219 -52.35 -10.42 -47.45
CA ASP A 219 -52.05 -9.99 -48.82
C ASP A 219 -52.78 -8.69 -49.19
N GLU A 220 -54.07 -8.56 -48.83
CA GLU A 220 -54.86 -7.34 -49.05
C GLU A 220 -54.32 -6.14 -48.25
N ARG A 221 -53.90 -6.37 -46.99
CA ARG A 221 -53.26 -5.33 -46.16
C ARG A 221 -51.99 -4.82 -46.82
N ASP A 222 -51.15 -5.72 -47.31
CA ASP A 222 -49.86 -5.35 -47.90
C ASP A 222 -50.06 -4.60 -49.23
N ALA A 223 -51.04 -5.00 -50.04
CA ALA A 223 -51.46 -4.25 -51.23
C ALA A 223 -51.98 -2.83 -50.89
N MET A 224 -52.72 -2.68 -49.79
CA MET A 224 -53.16 -1.35 -49.31
C MET A 224 -51.99 -0.49 -48.83
N LEU A 225 -51.00 -1.06 -48.15
CA LEU A 225 -49.80 -0.35 -47.73
C LEU A 225 -49.00 0.16 -48.93
N ASP A 226 -48.86 -0.64 -49.98
CA ASP A 226 -48.23 -0.22 -51.24
C ASP A 226 -49.00 0.91 -51.91
N LEU A 227 -50.34 0.87 -51.90
CA LEU A 227 -51.17 1.95 -52.46
C LEU A 227 -50.98 3.26 -51.69
N ILE A 228 -50.89 3.20 -50.35
CA ILE A 228 -50.65 4.37 -49.49
C ILE A 228 -49.26 4.95 -49.76
N ALA A 229 -48.23 4.11 -49.83
CA ALA A 229 -46.87 4.54 -50.14
C ALA A 229 -46.78 5.24 -51.51
N ASN A 230 -47.41 4.65 -52.52
CA ASN A 230 -47.52 5.27 -53.86
C ASN A 230 -48.29 6.59 -53.83
N GLY A 231 -49.35 6.68 -53.04
CA GLY A 231 -50.11 7.91 -52.82
C GLY A 231 -49.27 9.01 -52.19
N GLN A 232 -48.50 8.69 -51.14
CA GLN A 232 -47.60 9.63 -50.48
C GLN A 232 -46.49 10.12 -51.41
N ALA A 233 -45.87 9.23 -52.18
CA ALA A 233 -44.85 9.61 -53.17
C ALA A 233 -45.42 10.54 -54.26
N ARG A 234 -46.71 10.38 -54.61
CA ARG A 234 -47.38 11.29 -55.56
C ARG A 234 -47.70 12.64 -54.93
N ILE A 235 -48.12 12.67 -53.66
CA ILE A 235 -48.35 13.91 -52.91
C ILE A 235 -47.05 14.70 -52.80
N GLU A 236 -45.94 14.05 -52.42
CA GLU A 236 -44.63 14.70 -52.32
C GLU A 236 -44.19 15.33 -53.65
N LYS A 237 -44.37 14.61 -54.77
CA LYS A 237 -44.12 15.17 -56.11
C LYS A 237 -45.00 16.38 -56.43
N LEU A 238 -46.27 16.35 -56.04
CA LEU A 238 -47.18 17.49 -56.23
C LEU A 238 -46.78 18.67 -55.34
N GLU A 239 -46.39 18.43 -54.10
CA GLU A 239 -45.87 19.46 -53.20
C GLU A 239 -44.60 20.11 -53.76
N ASP A 240 -43.68 19.32 -54.30
CA ASP A 240 -42.47 19.86 -54.93
C ASP A 240 -42.76 20.66 -56.21
N LEU A 241 -43.71 20.19 -57.04
CA LEU A 241 -44.20 20.98 -58.18
C LEU A 241 -44.84 22.30 -57.74
N VAL A 242 -45.63 22.29 -56.67
CA VAL A 242 -46.23 23.51 -56.10
C VAL A 242 -45.15 24.44 -55.55
N ARG A 243 -44.12 23.93 -54.86
CA ARG A 243 -42.97 24.73 -54.42
C ARG A 243 -42.23 25.34 -55.61
N GLN A 244 -41.96 24.56 -56.66
CA GLN A 244 -41.30 25.06 -57.88
C GLN A 244 -42.12 26.15 -58.58
N LEU A 245 -43.43 25.96 -58.73
CA LEU A 245 -44.35 26.97 -59.27
C LEU A 245 -44.37 28.25 -58.42
N THR A 246 -44.37 28.11 -57.10
CA THR A 246 -44.35 29.25 -56.16
C THR A 246 -43.03 30.03 -56.28
N LEU A 247 -41.90 29.32 -56.43
CA LEU A 247 -40.57 29.93 -56.64
C LEU A 247 -40.44 30.59 -58.03
N GLN A 248 -41.04 30.03 -59.08
CA GLN A 248 -41.10 30.65 -60.42
C GLN A 248 -41.92 31.95 -60.43
N HIS A 249 -43.04 32.01 -59.70
CA HIS A 249 -43.82 33.24 -59.57
C HIS A 249 -43.11 34.30 -58.72
N ALA A 250 -42.37 33.89 -57.68
CA ALA A 250 -41.56 34.83 -56.87
C ALA A 250 -40.40 35.46 -57.67
N THR A 251 -39.80 34.72 -58.62
CA THR A 251 -38.70 35.21 -59.47
C THR A 251 -39.17 36.06 -60.66
N THR A 252 -40.38 35.81 -61.19
CA THR A 252 -40.98 36.65 -62.25
C THR A 252 -41.62 37.95 -61.72
N ALA A 253 -41.99 38.02 -60.44
CA ALA A 253 -42.45 39.27 -59.80
C ALA A 253 -41.30 40.21 -59.36
N SER A 254 -40.04 39.75 -59.37
CA SER A 254 -38.87 40.50 -58.90
C SER A 254 -37.90 40.87 -60.03
N SER A 255 -38.40 41.20 -61.22
CA SER A 255 -37.59 41.73 -62.32
C SER A 255 -38.39 42.59 -63.30
N THR A 256 -38.96 43.72 -62.85
CA THR A 256 -39.10 44.97 -63.65
C THR A 256 -39.78 46.08 -62.84
N SER A 257 -38.99 46.88 -62.13
CA SER A 257 -39.37 48.21 -61.65
C SER A 257 -38.87 49.25 -62.67
N GLY A 258 -39.77 49.73 -63.52
CA GLY A 258 -39.43 50.79 -64.48
C GLY A 258 -40.61 51.17 -65.38
N SER A 259 -41.19 52.35 -65.11
CA SER A 259 -42.09 53.16 -65.97
C SER A 259 -43.46 52.59 -66.38
N SER A 260 -44.52 53.26 -65.91
CA SER A 260 -45.89 53.28 -66.50
C SER A 260 -45.87 53.80 -67.96
N PRO A 261 -46.92 53.62 -68.83
CA PRO A 261 -48.35 53.48 -68.52
C PRO A 261 -49.20 52.51 -69.40
N LYS A 262 -50.43 52.25 -68.94
CA LYS A 262 -51.66 51.83 -69.68
C LYS A 262 -51.50 51.16 -71.06
N THR A 263 -51.95 49.90 -71.17
CA THR A 263 -52.93 49.50 -72.20
C THR A 263 -53.74 48.28 -71.74
N LYS A 264 -55.03 48.30 -72.06
CA LYS A 264 -55.99 47.21 -71.90
C LYS A 264 -55.69 46.10 -72.92
N SER A 265 -55.69 44.84 -72.51
CA SER A 265 -56.19 43.72 -73.32
C SER A 265 -56.61 42.61 -72.35
N VAL A 266 -57.89 42.48 -72.05
CA VAL A 266 -58.84 41.62 -72.76
C VAL A 266 -58.31 40.20 -72.89
N SER A 267 -58.83 39.31 -72.05
CA SER A 267 -58.74 37.85 -72.17
C SER A 267 -59.15 37.37 -73.57
N PRO A 268 -58.60 36.23 -74.02
CA PRO A 268 -59.36 35.28 -74.80
C PRO A 268 -59.54 33.98 -74.01
N ALA A 269 -60.80 33.68 -73.69
CA ALA A 269 -61.24 32.38 -73.23
C ALA A 269 -61.03 31.35 -74.35
N GLN A 270 -60.10 30.40 -74.16
CA GLN A 270 -59.91 29.29 -75.09
C GLN A 270 -60.83 28.13 -74.68
N THR A 271 -61.82 27.84 -75.51
CA THR A 271 -62.67 26.65 -75.42
C THR A 271 -61.85 25.43 -75.89
N GLN A 272 -61.75 24.39 -75.05
CA GLN A 272 -61.07 23.15 -75.39
C GLN A 272 -62.04 22.25 -76.16
N ARG A 273 -61.74 21.95 -77.43
CA ARG A 273 -62.56 21.09 -78.31
C ARG A 273 -62.07 19.64 -78.25
N ILE A 274 -62.99 18.68 -78.10
CA ILE A 274 -62.68 17.24 -78.16
C ILE A 274 -63.32 16.67 -79.42
N PRO A 275 -62.55 16.19 -80.42
CA PRO A 275 -63.11 15.54 -81.59
C PRO A 275 -63.58 14.11 -81.26
N LEU A 276 -64.86 13.81 -81.53
CA LEU A 276 -65.45 12.47 -81.42
C LEU A 276 -66.02 12.06 -82.79
N GLN A 277 -65.62 10.89 -83.28
CA GLN A 277 -66.22 10.25 -84.46
C GLN A 277 -67.35 9.31 -84.02
N THR A 278 -68.52 9.46 -84.65
CA THR A 278 -69.60 8.47 -84.54
C THR A 278 -69.34 7.29 -85.49
N PRO A 279 -69.88 6.08 -85.24
CA PRO A 279 -69.58 4.88 -86.05
C PRO A 279 -70.02 4.95 -87.53
N ASN A 280 -70.72 6.02 -87.95
CA ASN A 280 -71.06 6.29 -89.36
C ASN A 280 -70.18 7.40 -90.00
N GLY A 281 -69.04 7.75 -89.38
CA GLY A 281 -68.01 8.60 -90.00
C GLY A 281 -68.27 10.11 -90.04
N GLN A 282 -69.33 10.61 -89.41
CA GLN A 282 -69.58 12.07 -89.29
C GLN A 282 -68.95 12.64 -88.01
N HIS A 283 -68.30 13.80 -88.16
CA HIS A 283 -67.60 14.53 -87.10
C HIS A 283 -68.58 15.45 -86.35
N VAL A 284 -68.68 15.30 -85.02
CA VAL A 284 -69.50 16.16 -84.17
C VAL A 284 -68.60 16.92 -83.19
N GLU A 285 -68.73 18.25 -83.13
CA GLU A 285 -67.98 19.10 -82.20
C GLU A 285 -68.81 19.39 -80.93
N LEU A 286 -68.31 18.98 -79.76
CA LEU A 286 -68.87 19.34 -78.45
C LEU A 286 -68.01 20.42 -77.79
N ALA A 287 -68.59 21.59 -77.52
CA ALA A 287 -67.94 22.67 -76.77
C ALA A 287 -68.39 22.63 -75.30
N VAL A 288 -67.45 22.39 -74.38
CA VAL A 288 -67.71 22.38 -72.92
C VAL A 288 -67.12 23.65 -72.28
N PRO A 289 -67.92 24.54 -71.66
CA PRO A 289 -67.42 25.66 -70.87
C PRO A 289 -66.81 25.17 -69.54
N LYS A 290 -65.60 25.63 -69.18
CA LYS A 290 -65.04 25.40 -67.84
C LYS A 290 -65.64 26.40 -66.85
N GLY A 291 -66.41 25.91 -65.88
CA GLY A 291 -67.05 26.71 -64.84
C GLY A 291 -66.06 27.35 -63.88
N THR A 292 -66.23 28.65 -63.67
CA THR A 292 -65.66 29.45 -62.58
C THR A 292 -66.51 29.29 -61.31
N GLY A 293 -65.85 29.32 -60.15
CA GLY A 293 -66.34 28.77 -58.88
C GLY A 293 -67.58 29.43 -58.25
N LEU A 294 -68.32 28.61 -57.51
CA LEU A 294 -69.36 29.03 -56.56
C LEU A 294 -68.70 29.34 -55.21
N THR A 295 -68.75 30.62 -54.85
CA THR A 295 -68.47 31.13 -53.51
C THR A 295 -69.63 30.82 -52.57
N ALA A 296 -69.27 30.62 -51.31
CA ALA A 296 -70.12 30.19 -50.21
C ALA A 296 -71.17 31.25 -49.83
N ASN A 297 -72.46 30.91 -49.99
CA ASN A 297 -73.56 31.34 -49.14
C ASN A 297 -74.87 30.58 -49.48
N GLY A 298 -75.43 29.92 -48.47
CA GLY A 298 -76.76 29.26 -48.47
C GLY A 298 -76.70 27.77 -48.84
N ILE A 299 -77.23 26.80 -48.10
CA ILE A 299 -78.29 26.78 -47.08
C ILE A 299 -77.97 25.60 -46.16
N ALA A 300 -77.63 25.88 -44.90
CA ALA A 300 -77.59 24.88 -43.83
C ALA A 300 -78.94 24.88 -43.10
N ALA A 301 -79.84 23.99 -43.50
CA ALA A 301 -80.98 23.56 -42.71
C ALA A 301 -81.33 22.12 -43.12
N ALA A 302 -81.58 21.25 -42.13
CA ALA A 302 -81.79 19.79 -42.19
C ALA A 302 -80.45 18.98 -42.12
N ARG A 303 -80.12 18.19 -41.09
CA ARG A 303 -80.87 17.55 -40.00
C ARG A 303 -79.93 17.31 -38.80
N LYS A 304 -80.49 17.47 -37.60
CA LYS A 304 -79.97 16.96 -36.33
C LYS A 304 -80.26 15.45 -36.18
N GLU A 305 -79.57 14.85 -35.19
CA GLU A 305 -79.90 13.66 -34.38
C GLU A 305 -79.24 12.31 -34.77
N ASN A 306 -78.15 11.93 -34.07
CA ASN A 306 -78.20 10.91 -33.00
C ASN A 306 -76.81 10.61 -32.36
N LYS A 307 -76.78 10.74 -31.02
CA LYS A 307 -76.11 9.95 -29.95
C LYS A 307 -74.67 9.35 -30.13
N LEU A 308 -73.76 9.85 -29.27
CA LEU A 308 -72.74 9.23 -28.36
C LEU A 308 -72.15 7.81 -28.63
N PRO A 309 -70.93 7.46 -28.12
CA PRO A 309 -70.09 8.15 -27.10
C PRO A 309 -68.57 8.29 -27.42
N PRO A 310 -67.81 9.13 -26.69
CA PRO A 310 -66.35 9.08 -26.66
C PRO A 310 -65.87 8.17 -25.51
N HIS A 311 -65.66 6.89 -25.78
CA HIS A 311 -64.80 6.04 -24.97
C HIS A 311 -63.66 5.52 -25.84
N LEU A 312 -62.54 6.25 -25.89
CA LEU A 312 -61.20 5.68 -26.12
C LEU A 312 -60.19 6.59 -25.41
N ARG A 313 -60.15 6.49 -24.07
CA ARG A 313 -58.98 6.91 -23.30
C ARG A 313 -57.86 5.97 -23.69
N ALA A 314 -56.74 6.53 -24.16
CA ALA A 314 -55.52 5.78 -24.43
C ALA A 314 -55.06 5.07 -23.15
N PHE A 315 -54.73 3.78 -23.30
CA PHE A 315 -54.18 2.94 -22.26
C PHE A 315 -52.77 3.45 -21.91
N THR A 316 -52.53 3.83 -20.65
CA THR A 316 -51.20 4.10 -20.11
C THR A 316 -50.90 2.99 -19.09
N PRO A 317 -49.86 2.15 -19.30
CA PRO A 317 -49.51 1.10 -18.36
C PRO A 317 -49.04 1.71 -17.02
N GLY A 318 -49.68 1.37 -15.90
CA GLY A 318 -49.15 1.72 -14.57
C GLY A 318 -50.11 1.95 -13.39
N GLU A 319 -51.44 1.94 -13.53
CA GLU A 319 -52.35 2.14 -12.38
C GLU A 319 -53.04 0.85 -11.89
N GLN A 320 -53.06 0.73 -10.56
CA GLN A 320 -53.59 -0.40 -9.80
C GLN A 320 -55.10 -0.19 -9.54
N TRP A 321 -55.88 -1.27 -9.56
CA TRP A 321 -57.32 -1.21 -9.36
C TRP A 321 -57.65 -0.83 -7.91
N ALA A 322 -58.41 0.26 -7.72
CA ALA A 322 -59.04 0.56 -6.44
C ALA A 322 -60.51 0.10 -6.49
N ALA A 323 -60.85 -0.80 -5.57
CA ALA A 323 -62.17 -1.27 -5.10
C ALA A 323 -63.26 -1.55 -6.15
#